data_AF-A0A2J7QZ48-F1
#
_entry.id   AF-A0A2J7QZ48-F1
#
_cell.length_a   1.000
_cell.length_b   1.000
_cell.length_c   1.000
_cell.angle_alpha   90.00
_cell.angle_beta   90.00
_cell.angle_gamma   90.00
#
_symmetry.space_group_name_H-M   'P 1'
#
loop_
_entity.id
_entity.type
_entity.pdbx_description
1 polymer ?
#
loop_
_entity_poly.entity_id
_entity_poly.type
_entity_poly.pdbx_seq_one_letter_code
_entity_poly.pdbx_strand_id
1 'polypeptide(L)'
;MFHVQVSFTGDKTISTPILLALCKPVFQDPITIVTYAEHKELNSVWLLGMSYNPSYRDHQDLLQEVANKELMLIKEEKHLKRVTSKMFSRVTEDERESMRMKEMSEGLPEAEGDKTKQDVEDGSENDSECRAINPPAENRKKTLKKRRKLKEAQLREQQRNESRSEKKKISDIYRLKFLKQELENNDNKLAKLREKREKIKAIKANGPKQLSKKKFEPLDLEFNLGEDIKGNLRGIKPEGNILEDRYKSLQRRNIIEPTVKQRTRKANVKRYERKS
;
A
#
# COMPACT_ATOMS: atom_id res chain seq x y z
N MET A 1 -24.31 -48.23 36.86
CA MET A 1 -24.61 -49.68 36.97
C MET A 1 -24.74 -50.18 35.54
N PHE A 2 -23.81 -50.94 34.97
CA PHE A 2 -23.23 -52.18 35.48
C PHE A 2 -21.74 -52.30 35.13
N HIS A 3 -20.95 -52.61 36.15
CA HIS A 3 -19.64 -53.23 36.00
C HIS A 3 -19.85 -54.65 35.51
N VAL A 4 -19.06 -55.09 34.54
CA VAL A 4 -18.78 -56.52 34.35
C VAL A 4 -17.27 -56.67 34.14
N GLN A 5 -16.57 -56.97 35.23
CA GLN A 5 -15.28 -57.64 35.18
C GLN A 5 -15.56 -59.13 35.04
N VAL A 6 -14.91 -59.80 34.09
CA VAL A 6 -14.66 -61.25 34.18
C VAL A 6 -13.20 -61.49 33.83
N SER A 7 -12.46 -61.86 34.86
CA SER A 7 -11.08 -62.34 34.85
C SER A 7 -11.08 -63.87 34.80
N PHE A 8 -10.17 -64.46 34.02
CA PHE A 8 -9.64 -65.81 34.20
C PHE A 8 -8.20 -65.78 33.69
N THR A 9 -7.17 -65.67 34.55
CA THR A 9 -6.42 -66.76 35.20
C THR A 9 -6.07 -67.92 34.26
N GLY A 10 -4.79 -67.97 33.88
CA GLY A 10 -4.21 -69.01 33.04
C GLY A 10 -2.68 -68.87 33.07
N ASP A 11 -2.07 -69.50 34.06
CA ASP A 11 -0.64 -69.55 34.31
C ASP A 11 0.12 -70.20 33.15
N LYS A 12 1.05 -69.46 32.53
CA LYS A 12 2.25 -70.02 31.88
C LYS A 12 3.41 -69.05 32.05
N THR A 13 4.30 -69.41 32.96
CA THR A 13 5.62 -68.81 33.13
C THR A 13 6.63 -69.42 32.14
N ILE A 14 7.72 -68.66 31.91
CA ILE A 14 9.01 -69.05 31.32
C ILE A 14 8.99 -69.16 29.77
N SER A 15 9.74 -68.39 28.97
CA SER A 15 11.15 -68.01 29.03
C SER A 15 11.40 -66.77 28.16
N THR A 16 11.99 -65.71 28.71
CA THR A 16 12.55 -64.60 27.93
C THR A 16 13.97 -64.95 27.48
N PRO A 17 14.31 -64.90 26.17
CA PRO A 17 15.69 -64.67 25.80
C PRO A 17 15.96 -63.17 25.93
N ILE A 18 16.91 -62.83 26.80
CA ILE A 18 17.54 -61.50 26.86
C ILE A 18 18.25 -61.32 25.51
N LEU A 19 17.53 -60.77 24.52
CA LEU A 19 18.16 -60.17 23.37
C LEU A 19 18.77 -58.86 23.85
N LEU A 20 20.09 -58.88 24.01
CA LEU A 20 20.95 -57.72 24.15
C LEU A 20 20.64 -56.80 22.95
N ALA A 21 19.68 -55.89 23.15
CA ALA A 21 19.36 -54.86 22.20
C ALA A 21 20.57 -53.93 22.14
N LEU A 22 21.47 -54.20 21.19
CA LEU A 22 22.32 -53.16 20.63
C LEU A 22 21.38 -52.13 20.02
N CYS A 23 20.99 -51.15 20.84
CA CYS A 23 20.30 -49.95 20.43
C CYS A 23 21.27 -49.17 19.54
N LYS A 24 21.34 -49.56 18.26
CA LYS A 24 21.81 -48.63 17.23
C LYS A 24 20.74 -47.55 17.18
N PRO A 25 21.09 -46.27 17.41
CA PRO A 25 20.14 -45.21 17.20
C PRO A 25 19.76 -45.26 15.72
N VAL A 26 18.54 -45.70 15.42
CA VAL A 26 17.94 -45.42 14.12
C VAL A 26 17.79 -43.92 14.11
N PHE A 27 18.76 -43.24 13.51
CA PHE A 27 18.64 -41.84 13.15
C PHE A 27 17.54 -41.80 12.09
N GLN A 28 16.29 -41.78 12.55
CA GLN A 28 15.16 -41.43 11.71
C GLN A 28 15.44 -39.99 11.33
N ASP A 29 16.01 -39.79 10.15
CA ASP A 29 16.04 -38.48 9.53
C ASP A 29 14.64 -37.89 9.72
N PRO A 30 14.49 -36.69 10.31
CA PRO A 30 13.18 -36.09 10.42
C PRO A 30 12.59 -36.16 9.02
N ILE A 31 11.34 -36.61 8.88
CA ILE A 31 10.66 -36.68 7.58
C ILE A 31 10.66 -35.25 7.05
N THR A 32 11.73 -34.88 6.36
CA THR A 32 11.84 -33.66 5.61
C THR A 32 10.79 -33.88 4.58
N ILE A 33 9.68 -33.17 4.73
CA ILE A 33 8.73 -33.01 3.65
C ILE A 33 9.55 -32.31 2.57
N VAL A 34 10.22 -33.10 1.73
CA VAL A 34 10.69 -32.70 0.42
C VAL A 34 9.41 -32.58 -0.39
N THR A 35 8.54 -31.64 -0.02
CA THR A 35 7.66 -31.02 -1.00
C THR A 35 8.64 -30.33 -1.92
N TYR A 36 9.03 -31.03 -2.98
CA TYR A 36 9.56 -30.41 -4.17
C TYR A 36 8.61 -29.26 -4.45
N ALA A 37 9.05 -28.04 -4.14
CA ALA A 37 8.30 -26.85 -4.50
C ALA A 37 7.99 -27.03 -5.97
N GLU A 38 6.72 -27.11 -6.36
CA GLU A 38 6.32 -27.25 -7.75
C GLU A 38 7.08 -26.18 -8.52
N HIS A 39 8.17 -26.59 -9.16
CA HIS A 39 9.07 -25.67 -9.82
C HIS A 39 8.30 -25.32 -11.08
N LYS A 40 7.59 -24.19 -11.04
CA LYS A 40 7.02 -23.61 -12.24
C LYS A 40 8.14 -23.53 -13.25
N GLU A 41 8.04 -24.36 -14.28
CA GLU A 41 8.89 -24.31 -15.46
C GLU A 41 8.61 -22.96 -16.12
N LEU A 42 9.40 -21.98 -15.71
CA LEU A 42 9.39 -20.65 -16.27
C LEU A 42 10.42 -20.70 -17.38
N ASN A 43 9.98 -21.17 -18.54
CA ASN A 43 10.74 -21.06 -19.77
C ASN A 43 11.08 -19.58 -19.95
N SER A 44 12.35 -19.24 -19.74
CA SER A 44 12.94 -18.04 -20.29
C SER A 44 12.88 -18.22 -21.80
N VAL A 45 11.78 -17.77 -22.40
CA VAL A 45 11.64 -17.78 -23.85
C VAL A 45 12.68 -16.79 -24.36
N TRP A 46 13.79 -17.33 -24.86
CA TRP A 46 14.79 -16.55 -25.56
C TRP A 46 14.12 -15.88 -26.75
N LEU A 47 14.27 -14.57 -26.88
CA LEU A 47 13.73 -13.82 -28.01
C LEU A 47 14.53 -14.19 -29.26
N LEU A 48 13.85 -14.34 -30.40
CA LEU A 48 14.49 -14.77 -31.65
C LEU A 48 15.57 -13.78 -32.12
N GLY A 49 15.37 -12.48 -31.84
CA GLY A 49 16.34 -11.41 -32.10
C GLY A 49 17.61 -11.44 -31.23
N MET A 50 17.64 -12.25 -30.15
CA MET A 50 18.83 -12.46 -29.31
C MET A 50 19.69 -13.62 -29.80
N SER A 51 19.24 -14.33 -30.84
CA SER A 51 20.05 -15.38 -31.44
C SER A 51 21.33 -14.80 -32.02
N TYR A 52 22.34 -15.66 -32.13
CA TYR A 52 23.64 -15.28 -32.64
C TYR A 52 23.59 -14.71 -34.09
N ASN A 53 22.70 -15.25 -34.93
CA ASN A 53 22.49 -14.81 -36.31
C ASN A 53 20.99 -14.55 -36.55
N PRO A 54 20.45 -13.44 -36.02
CA PRO A 54 19.02 -13.16 -36.09
C PRO A 54 18.63 -12.65 -37.48
N SER A 55 17.36 -12.85 -37.86
CA SER A 55 16.79 -12.14 -38.99
C SER A 55 16.79 -10.64 -38.71
N TYR A 56 16.96 -9.82 -39.76
CA TYR A 56 16.94 -8.37 -39.63
C TYR A 56 15.68 -7.87 -38.91
N ARG A 57 14.51 -8.43 -39.24
CA ARG A 57 13.23 -8.03 -38.64
C ARG A 57 13.19 -8.32 -37.14
N ASP A 58 13.53 -9.55 -36.76
CA ASP A 58 13.50 -9.98 -35.35
C ASP A 58 14.47 -9.18 -34.48
N HIS A 59 15.63 -8.78 -35.04
CA HIS A 59 16.59 -7.92 -34.35
C HIS A 59 16.09 -6.49 -34.19
N GLN A 60 15.47 -5.91 -35.23
CA GLN A 60 14.86 -4.58 -35.15
C GLN A 60 13.71 -4.55 -34.13
N ASP A 61 12.90 -5.59 -34.08
CA ASP A 61 11.81 -5.73 -33.11
C ASP A 61 12.37 -5.76 -31.67
N LEU A 62 13.44 -6.54 -31.43
CA LEU A 62 14.15 -6.55 -30.14
C LEU A 62 14.70 -5.17 -29.77
N LEU A 63 15.37 -4.49 -30.70
CA LEU A 63 15.90 -3.14 -30.47
C LEU A 63 14.78 -2.15 -30.16
N GLN A 64 13.63 -2.26 -30.81
CA GLN A 64 12.47 -1.42 -30.55
C GLN A 64 11.92 -1.66 -29.14
N GLU A 65 11.83 -2.92 -28.70
CA GLU A 65 11.41 -3.25 -27.33
C GLU A 65 12.35 -2.67 -26.28
N VAL A 66 13.67 -2.79 -26.49
CA VAL A 66 14.68 -2.21 -25.62
C VAL A 66 14.58 -0.67 -25.60
N ALA A 67 14.53 -0.04 -26.77
CA ALA A 67 14.42 1.41 -26.89
C ALA A 67 13.17 1.95 -26.17
N ASN A 68 12.05 1.24 -26.26
CA ASN A 68 10.83 1.59 -25.55
C ASN A 68 11.01 1.53 -24.02
N LYS A 69 11.72 0.52 -23.49
CA LYS A 69 12.04 0.41 -22.05
C LYS A 69 12.94 1.56 -21.59
N GLU A 70 14.00 1.85 -22.34
CA GLU A 70 14.92 2.97 -22.05
C GLU A 70 14.19 4.32 -22.06
N LEU A 71 13.30 4.55 -23.03
CA LEU A 71 12.48 5.75 -23.08
C LEU A 71 11.58 5.90 -21.84
N MET A 72 11.08 4.80 -21.27
CA MET A 72 10.29 4.84 -20.04
C MET A 72 11.17 5.25 -18.85
N LEU A 73 12.36 4.67 -18.70
CA LEU A 73 13.32 5.03 -17.65
C LEU A 73 13.72 6.51 -17.75
N ILE A 74 14.03 6.99 -18.94
CA ILE A 74 14.35 8.42 -19.18
C ILE A 74 13.18 9.33 -18.79
N LYS A 75 11.94 8.95 -19.08
CA LYS A 75 10.74 9.72 -18.70
C LYS A 75 10.57 9.75 -17.18
N GLU A 76 10.75 8.62 -16.51
CA GLU A 76 10.68 8.51 -15.04
C GLU A 76 11.76 9.38 -14.39
N GLU A 77 13.00 9.31 -14.86
CA GLU A 77 14.07 10.18 -14.37
C GLU A 77 13.77 11.67 -14.57
N LYS A 78 13.30 12.05 -15.76
CA LYS A 78 12.90 13.44 -16.05
C LYS A 78 11.77 13.89 -15.11
N HIS A 79 10.83 13.01 -14.82
CA HIS A 79 9.75 13.28 -13.87
C HIS A 79 10.30 13.45 -12.44
N LEU A 80 11.15 12.55 -11.97
CA LEU A 80 11.78 12.65 -10.64
C LEU A 80 12.64 13.91 -10.50
N LYS A 81 13.43 14.25 -11.53
CA LYS A 81 14.22 15.49 -11.60
C LYS A 81 13.31 16.72 -11.53
N ARG A 82 12.15 16.71 -12.19
CA ARG A 82 11.17 17.80 -12.12
C ARG A 82 10.56 17.94 -10.74
N VAL A 83 10.03 16.85 -10.17
CA VAL A 83 9.30 16.84 -8.89
C VAL A 83 10.21 17.05 -7.69
N THR A 84 11.45 16.56 -7.76
CA THR A 84 12.41 16.64 -6.65
C THR A 84 13.38 17.79 -6.85
N SER A 85 14.24 17.71 -7.86
CA SER A 85 15.36 18.65 -7.97
C SER A 85 14.96 20.05 -8.45
N LYS A 86 13.94 20.17 -9.30
CA LYS A 86 13.56 21.48 -9.87
C LYS A 86 12.52 22.23 -9.03
N MET A 87 11.67 21.51 -8.30
CA MET A 87 10.70 22.14 -7.38
C MET A 87 11.35 22.66 -6.10
N PHE A 88 12.41 22.01 -5.62
CA PHE A 88 13.12 22.40 -4.41
C PHE A 88 14.49 22.96 -4.76
N SER A 89 14.71 24.26 -4.54
CA SER A 89 16.06 24.84 -4.58
C SER A 89 16.86 24.35 -3.38
N ARG A 90 18.15 24.09 -3.58
CA ARG A 90 19.07 23.87 -2.46
C ARG A 90 19.45 25.25 -1.95
N VAL A 91 18.93 25.60 -0.78
CA VAL A 91 19.23 26.84 -0.09
C VAL A 91 20.39 26.56 0.88
N THR A 92 21.39 27.44 0.92
CA THR A 92 22.48 27.36 1.91
C THR A 92 21.96 27.70 3.31
N GLU A 93 22.70 27.36 4.36
CA GLU A 93 22.23 27.63 5.73
C GLU A 93 22.03 29.14 5.97
N ASP A 94 22.95 29.97 5.47
CA ASP A 94 22.89 31.44 5.60
C ASP A 94 21.67 32.04 4.87
N GLU A 95 21.38 31.57 3.66
CA GLU A 95 20.19 31.98 2.89
C GLU A 95 18.89 31.52 3.58
N ARG A 96 18.92 30.35 4.23
CA ARG A 96 17.78 29.84 4.99
C ARG A 96 17.53 30.68 6.24
N GLU A 97 18.58 31.06 6.96
CA GLU A 97 18.49 31.94 8.12
C GLU A 97 17.96 33.33 7.73
N SER A 98 18.45 33.92 6.65
CA SER A 98 17.95 35.21 6.15
C SER A 98 16.48 35.18 5.72
N MET A 99 16.06 34.14 4.99
CA MET A 99 14.64 33.91 4.63
C MET A 99 13.76 33.75 5.88
N ARG A 100 14.23 32.97 6.87
CA ARG A 100 13.52 32.80 8.15
C ARG A 100 13.40 34.10 8.92
N MET A 101 14.46 34.91 8.96
CA MET A 101 14.43 36.24 9.60
C MET A 101 13.44 37.16 8.90
N LYS A 102 13.38 37.12 7.58
CA LYS A 102 12.41 37.87 6.78
C LYS A 102 10.97 37.44 7.09
N GLU A 103 10.67 36.15 7.05
CA GLU A 103 9.36 35.59 7.42
C GLU A 103 8.95 35.97 8.85
N MET A 104 9.88 35.99 9.81
CA MET A 104 9.62 36.40 11.20
C MET A 104 9.41 37.91 11.35
N SER A 105 9.92 38.71 10.42
CA SER A 105 9.71 40.16 10.37
C SER A 105 8.45 40.58 9.62
N GLU A 106 7.85 39.69 8.83
CA GLU A 106 6.59 39.94 8.13
C GLU A 106 5.45 40.15 9.15
N GLY A 107 4.82 41.32 9.09
CA GLY A 107 3.76 41.73 10.03
C GLY A 107 4.23 42.65 11.16
N LEU A 108 5.54 42.88 11.29
CA LEU A 108 6.04 44.01 12.05
C LEU A 108 6.01 45.25 11.14
N PRO A 109 5.37 46.36 11.52
CA PRO A 109 5.42 47.58 10.73
C PRO A 109 6.88 48.02 10.61
N GLU A 110 7.38 48.02 9.38
CA GLU A 110 8.69 48.56 9.06
C GLU A 110 8.67 50.02 9.50
N ALA A 111 9.58 50.40 10.41
CA ALA A 111 9.60 51.72 11.03
C ALA A 111 10.12 52.77 10.04
N GLU A 112 9.38 52.97 8.95
CA GLU A 112 9.53 54.01 7.95
C GLU A 112 8.27 54.88 8.00
N GLY A 113 8.38 55.99 8.73
CA GLY A 113 7.58 57.20 8.51
C GLY A 113 6.06 57.13 8.72
N ASP A 114 5.63 57.41 9.95
CA ASP A 114 4.50 58.26 10.38
C ASP A 114 3.18 58.34 9.58
N LYS A 115 2.09 58.46 10.35
CA LYS A 115 0.68 58.74 10.00
C LYS A 115 -0.18 57.52 9.70
N THR A 116 -0.96 57.09 10.70
CA THR A 116 -2.36 57.55 10.82
C THR A 116 -2.98 57.11 12.14
N LYS A 117 -3.61 58.08 12.79
CA LYS A 117 -4.51 57.92 13.92
C LYS A 117 -5.68 57.02 13.53
N GLN A 118 -6.02 56.04 14.37
CA GLN A 118 -7.37 55.51 14.45
C GLN A 118 -7.79 55.52 15.92
N ASP A 119 -8.58 56.54 16.26
CA ASP A 119 -9.57 56.46 17.32
C ASP A 119 -10.49 55.29 17.02
N VAL A 120 -10.56 54.35 17.95
CA VAL A 120 -11.69 53.44 18.11
C VAL A 120 -12.02 53.42 19.59
N GLU A 121 -12.70 54.48 20.03
CA GLU A 121 -13.54 54.44 21.22
C GLU A 121 -14.90 53.93 20.75
N ASP A 122 -15.11 52.61 20.85
CA ASP A 122 -16.41 52.01 20.58
C ASP A 122 -16.81 51.14 21.77
N GLY A 123 -18.03 51.41 22.24
CA GLY A 123 -18.88 50.47 22.94
C GLY A 123 -18.42 50.01 24.32
N SER A 124 -19.04 50.57 25.36
CA SER A 124 -19.08 49.98 26.69
C SER A 124 -19.32 48.47 26.63
N GLU A 125 -18.32 47.69 27.05
CA GLU A 125 -18.48 46.30 27.42
C GLU A 125 -19.36 46.25 28.67
N ASN A 126 -20.67 46.19 28.45
CA ASN A 126 -21.60 45.68 29.44
C ASN A 126 -21.75 44.19 29.15
N ASP A 127 -20.72 43.42 29.50
CA ASP A 127 -20.77 41.96 29.50
C ASP A 127 -21.61 41.51 30.71
N SER A 128 -22.90 41.79 30.64
CA SER A 128 -23.90 41.16 31.47
C SER A 128 -24.30 39.88 30.76
N GLU A 129 -23.75 38.75 31.20
CA GLU A 129 -24.32 37.43 30.98
C GLU A 129 -25.78 37.42 31.48
N CYS A 130 -26.71 37.89 30.65
CA CYS A 130 -28.14 37.79 30.90
C CYS A 130 -28.56 36.36 30.60
N ARG A 131 -28.22 35.43 31.50
CA ARG A 131 -28.95 34.17 31.60
C ARG A 131 -30.34 34.54 32.05
N ALA A 132 -31.29 34.61 31.11
CA ALA A 132 -32.70 34.81 31.43
C ALA A 132 -33.16 33.65 32.34
N ILE A 133 -33.16 33.89 33.65
CA ILE A 133 -33.76 33.00 34.64
C ILE A 133 -35.26 33.10 34.40
N ASN A 134 -35.81 32.14 33.65
CA ASN A 134 -37.24 32.08 33.37
C ASN A 134 -37.99 32.04 34.72
N PRO A 135 -38.96 32.94 34.96
CA PRO A 135 -39.64 33.00 36.25
C PRO A 135 -40.31 31.65 36.60
N PRO A 136 -40.47 31.32 37.90
CA PRO A 136 -41.09 30.08 38.34
C PRO A 136 -42.45 29.86 37.66
N ALA A 137 -42.62 28.72 36.98
CA ALA A 137 -43.81 28.45 36.19
C ALA A 137 -45.05 28.26 37.09
N GLU A 138 -45.94 29.25 37.14
CA GLU A 138 -47.20 29.13 37.84
C GLU A 138 -48.16 28.17 37.12
N ASN A 139 -48.65 27.13 37.82
CA ASN A 139 -49.60 26.16 37.28
C ASN A 139 -51.04 26.71 37.27
N ARG A 140 -51.33 27.64 36.37
CA ARG A 140 -52.67 28.23 36.22
C ARG A 140 -53.52 27.41 35.25
N LYS A 141 -54.72 26.99 35.68
CA LYS A 141 -55.67 26.24 34.83
C LYS A 141 -56.07 27.08 33.60
N LYS A 142 -55.98 26.49 32.41
CA LYS A 142 -56.35 27.17 31.15
C LYS A 142 -57.86 27.39 31.08
N THR A 143 -58.28 28.58 30.66
CA THR A 143 -59.71 28.87 30.39
C THR A 143 -60.21 28.09 29.18
N LEU A 144 -61.53 27.84 29.10
CA LEU A 144 -62.15 27.07 28.00
C LEU A 144 -61.82 27.63 26.61
N LYS A 145 -61.82 28.98 26.45
CA LYS A 145 -61.41 29.65 25.22
C LYS A 145 -59.95 29.36 24.85
N LYS A 146 -59.02 29.40 25.81
CA LYS A 146 -57.60 29.05 25.61
C LYS A 146 -57.43 27.57 25.22
N ARG A 147 -58.21 26.66 25.82
CA ARG A 147 -58.21 25.22 25.47
C ARG A 147 -58.72 24.95 24.05
N ARG A 148 -59.78 25.64 23.62
CA ARG A 148 -60.31 25.55 22.24
C ARG A 148 -59.30 26.06 21.21
N LYS A 149 -58.70 27.24 21.44
CA LYS A 149 -57.69 27.83 20.55
C LYS A 149 -56.44 26.94 20.42
N LEU A 150 -56.02 26.30 21.52
CA LEU A 150 -54.90 25.36 21.52
C LEU A 150 -55.20 24.10 20.71
N LYS A 151 -56.40 23.52 20.86
CA LYS A 151 -56.84 22.35 20.08
C LYS A 151 -56.90 22.67 18.57
N GLU A 152 -57.39 23.84 18.22
CA GLU A 152 -57.43 24.30 16.83
C GLU A 152 -56.01 24.53 16.26
N ALA A 153 -55.10 25.09 17.04
CA ALA A 153 -53.70 25.26 16.65
C ALA A 153 -52.99 23.91 16.44
N GLN A 154 -53.23 22.93 17.32
CA GLN A 154 -52.71 21.57 17.19
C GLN A 154 -53.23 20.89 15.92
N LEU A 155 -54.53 21.00 15.63
CA LEU A 155 -55.11 20.44 14.41
C LEU A 155 -54.51 21.08 13.16
N ARG A 156 -54.33 22.41 13.16
CA ARG A 156 -53.69 23.14 12.05
C ARG A 156 -52.24 22.72 11.85
N GLU A 157 -51.52 22.47 12.94
CA GLU A 157 -50.14 21.98 12.89
C GLU A 157 -50.06 20.54 12.35
N GLN A 158 -50.98 19.66 12.75
CA GLN A 158 -51.10 18.31 12.21
C GLN A 158 -51.31 18.34 10.69
N GLN A 159 -52.29 19.11 10.22
CA GLN A 159 -52.55 19.29 8.78
C GLN A 159 -51.33 19.87 8.03
N ARG A 160 -50.61 20.80 8.65
CA ARG A 160 -49.36 21.35 8.09
C ARG A 160 -48.26 20.29 8.01
N ASN A 161 -48.15 19.42 9.01
CA ASN A 161 -47.15 18.35 9.02
C ASN A 161 -47.50 17.25 8.02
N GLU A 162 -48.78 16.91 7.88
CA GLU A 162 -49.29 15.98 6.88
C GLU A 162 -48.99 16.47 5.46
N SER A 163 -49.38 17.71 5.13
CA SER A 163 -49.08 18.32 3.82
C SER A 163 -47.58 18.45 3.55
N ARG A 164 -46.76 18.71 4.59
CA ARG A 164 -45.29 18.66 4.47
C ARG A 164 -44.79 17.25 4.18
N SER A 165 -45.35 16.24 4.83
CA SER A 165 -44.98 14.84 4.61
C SER A 165 -45.34 14.38 3.19
N GLU A 166 -46.49 14.79 2.67
CA GLU A 166 -46.92 14.50 1.29
C GLU A 166 -46.00 15.15 0.26
N LYS A 167 -45.64 16.43 0.46
CA LYS A 167 -44.66 17.13 -0.39
C LYS A 167 -43.29 16.44 -0.37
N LYS A 168 -42.84 15.95 0.80
CA LYS A 168 -41.60 15.16 0.91
C LYS A 168 -41.68 13.86 0.12
N LYS A 169 -42.78 13.09 0.23
CA LYS A 169 -42.98 11.86 -0.54
C LYS A 169 -42.85 12.11 -2.05
N ILE A 170 -43.44 13.19 -2.55
CA ILE A 170 -43.33 13.59 -3.96
C ILE A 170 -41.87 13.91 -4.34
N SER A 171 -41.17 14.70 -3.51
CA SER A 171 -39.74 14.99 -3.69
C SER A 171 -38.89 13.71 -3.68
N ASP A 172 -39.19 12.77 -2.80
CA ASP A 172 -38.46 11.51 -2.67
C ASP A 172 -38.66 10.64 -3.92
N ILE A 173 -39.85 10.61 -4.51
CA ILE A 173 -40.12 9.93 -5.78
C ILE A 173 -39.19 10.45 -6.88
N TYR A 174 -39.01 11.77 -6.99
CA TYR A 174 -38.07 12.34 -7.97
C TYR A 174 -36.60 12.01 -7.62
N ARG A 175 -36.27 11.98 -6.32
CA ARG A 175 -34.94 11.59 -5.83
C ARG A 175 -34.57 10.15 -6.16
N LEU A 176 -35.54 9.22 -6.22
CA LEU A 176 -35.30 7.81 -6.55
C LEU A 176 -34.56 7.63 -7.88
N LYS A 177 -34.84 8.48 -8.88
CA LYS A 177 -34.16 8.41 -10.18
C LYS A 177 -32.65 8.68 -10.04
N PHE A 178 -32.28 9.69 -9.26
CA PHE A 178 -30.88 10.01 -8.99
C PHE A 178 -30.20 8.91 -8.18
N LEU A 179 -30.88 8.39 -7.15
CA LEU A 179 -30.36 7.28 -6.36
C LEU A 179 -30.12 6.03 -7.20
N LYS A 180 -31.02 5.71 -8.14
CA LYS A 180 -30.84 4.60 -9.07
C LYS A 180 -29.61 4.79 -9.96
N GLN A 181 -29.44 5.97 -10.55
CA GLN A 181 -28.26 6.29 -11.36
C GLN A 181 -26.97 6.23 -10.54
N GLU A 182 -27.00 6.69 -9.30
CA GLU A 182 -25.86 6.62 -8.38
C GLU A 182 -25.49 5.16 -8.05
N LEU A 183 -26.49 4.31 -7.79
CA LEU A 183 -26.28 2.87 -7.59
C LEU A 183 -25.68 2.21 -8.83
N GLU A 184 -26.22 2.45 -10.02
CA GLU A 184 -25.70 1.91 -11.28
C GLU A 184 -24.24 2.35 -11.53
N ASN A 185 -23.92 3.62 -11.27
CA ASN A 185 -22.55 4.13 -11.39
C ASN A 185 -21.60 3.47 -10.39
N ASN A 186 -22.05 3.26 -9.15
CA ASN A 186 -21.28 2.59 -8.10
C ASN A 186 -21.05 1.11 -8.46
N ASP A 187 -22.07 0.40 -8.92
CA ASP A 187 -21.97 -1.00 -9.35
C ASP A 187 -21.01 -1.15 -10.53
N ASN A 188 -21.10 -0.27 -11.53
CA ASN A 188 -20.17 -0.23 -12.66
C ASN A 188 -18.73 0.03 -12.23
N LYS A 189 -18.52 0.93 -11.27
CA LYS A 189 -17.20 1.20 -10.69
C LYS A 189 -16.66 -0.01 -9.93
N LEU A 190 -17.49 -0.66 -9.12
CA LEU A 190 -17.13 -1.86 -8.36
C LEU A 190 -16.82 -3.03 -9.29
N ALA A 191 -17.60 -3.24 -10.36
CA ALA A 191 -17.35 -4.26 -11.37
C ALA A 191 -15.97 -4.06 -12.04
N LYS A 192 -15.66 -2.84 -12.51
CA LYS A 192 -14.34 -2.51 -13.07
C LYS A 192 -13.20 -2.74 -12.08
N LEU A 193 -13.40 -2.43 -10.80
CA LEU A 193 -12.41 -2.69 -9.76
C LEU A 193 -12.23 -4.20 -9.50
N ARG A 194 -13.31 -4.98 -9.55
CA ARG A 194 -13.29 -6.44 -9.41
C ARG A 194 -12.49 -7.07 -10.55
N GLU A 195 -12.78 -6.70 -11.80
CA GLU A 195 -12.02 -7.17 -12.96
C GLU A 195 -10.53 -6.85 -12.85
N LYS A 196 -10.18 -5.63 -12.43
CA LYS A 196 -8.77 -5.24 -12.20
C LYS A 196 -8.12 -6.11 -11.11
N ARG A 197 -8.83 -6.38 -10.01
CA ARG A 197 -8.34 -7.24 -8.92
C ARG A 197 -8.14 -8.68 -9.39
N GLU A 198 -9.05 -9.21 -10.19
CA GLU A 198 -8.96 -10.56 -10.76
C GLU A 198 -7.77 -10.68 -11.72
N LYS A 199 -7.58 -9.70 -12.62
CA LYS A 199 -6.40 -9.64 -13.50
C LYS A 199 -5.09 -9.59 -12.71
N ILE A 200 -5.01 -8.75 -11.68
CA ILE A 200 -3.83 -8.68 -10.80
C ILE A 200 -3.62 -10.00 -10.05
N LYS A 201 -4.70 -10.65 -9.58
CA LYS A 201 -4.63 -11.93 -8.89
C LYS A 201 -4.10 -13.03 -9.82
N ALA A 202 -4.55 -13.07 -11.08
CA ALA A 202 -4.06 -14.01 -12.09
C ALA A 202 -2.57 -13.78 -12.39
N ILE A 203 -2.14 -12.52 -12.59
CA ILE A 203 -0.73 -12.18 -12.83
C ILE A 203 0.13 -12.58 -11.63
N LYS A 204 -0.30 -12.26 -10.40
CA LYS A 204 0.41 -12.62 -9.18
C LYS A 204 0.44 -14.13 -8.94
N ALA A 205 -0.64 -14.84 -9.30
CA ALA A 205 -0.69 -16.28 -9.22
C ALA A 205 0.34 -16.92 -10.14
N ASN A 206 0.64 -16.32 -11.31
CA ASN A 206 1.64 -16.81 -12.26
C ASN A 206 3.08 -16.35 -11.94
N GLY A 207 3.24 -15.16 -11.35
CA GLY A 207 4.54 -14.56 -11.05
C GLY A 207 5.26 -15.11 -9.81
N PRO A 208 6.48 -14.59 -9.53
CA PRO A 208 7.25 -14.94 -8.34
C PRO A 208 6.57 -14.44 -7.05
N LYS A 209 6.69 -15.21 -5.96
CA LYS A 209 6.13 -14.86 -4.66
C LYS A 209 7.07 -13.90 -3.94
N GLN A 210 6.50 -13.00 -3.14
CA GLN A 210 7.29 -12.12 -2.30
C GLN A 210 7.76 -12.87 -1.05
N LEU A 211 9.04 -13.24 -1.00
CA LEU A 211 9.67 -13.89 0.17
C LEU A 211 10.22 -12.89 1.19
N SER A 212 10.77 -11.76 0.73
CA SER A 212 11.38 -10.73 1.58
C SER A 212 10.68 -9.37 1.45
N LYS A 213 11.16 -8.38 2.22
CA LYS A 213 10.74 -6.98 2.08
C LYS A 213 10.99 -6.44 0.67
N LYS A 214 12.00 -6.95 -0.03
CA LYS A 214 12.37 -6.49 -1.38
C LYS A 214 11.59 -7.28 -2.42
N LYS A 215 11.11 -6.56 -3.44
CA LYS A 215 10.42 -7.17 -4.56
C LYS A 215 11.44 -7.81 -5.49
N PHE A 216 11.04 -8.89 -6.16
CA PHE A 216 11.84 -9.45 -7.24
C PHE A 216 11.85 -8.47 -8.42
N GLU A 217 13.05 -8.12 -8.87
CA GLU A 217 13.29 -7.32 -10.06
C GLU A 217 13.93 -8.24 -11.11
N PRO A 218 13.29 -8.42 -12.29
CA PRO A 218 13.87 -9.21 -13.37
C PRO A 218 15.18 -8.55 -13.87
N LEU A 219 16.04 -9.34 -14.50
CA LEU A 219 17.17 -8.78 -15.24
C LEU A 219 16.67 -8.03 -16.47
N ASP A 220 17.44 -7.02 -16.86
CA ASP A 220 17.25 -6.35 -18.14
C ASP A 220 17.61 -7.28 -19.30
N LEU A 221 17.10 -6.97 -20.49
CA LEU A 221 17.39 -7.78 -21.67
C LEU A 221 18.83 -7.50 -22.12
N GLU A 222 19.62 -8.57 -22.22
CA GLU A 222 20.94 -8.52 -22.85
C GLU A 222 20.76 -8.62 -24.37
N PHE A 223 21.38 -7.72 -25.15
CA PHE A 223 21.26 -7.72 -26.60
C PHE A 223 22.53 -7.18 -27.27
N ASN A 224 22.77 -7.61 -28.50
CA ASN A 224 23.88 -7.12 -29.32
C ASN A 224 23.42 -5.96 -30.21
N LEU A 225 24.28 -4.96 -30.40
CA LEU A 225 24.07 -3.94 -31.42
C LEU A 225 24.30 -4.53 -32.82
N GLY A 226 23.74 -3.88 -33.85
CA GLY A 226 23.89 -4.34 -35.23
C GLY A 226 25.36 -4.46 -35.68
N GLU A 227 26.25 -3.64 -35.12
CA GLU A 227 27.70 -3.67 -35.38
C GLU A 227 28.39 -4.89 -34.74
N ASP A 228 27.84 -5.39 -33.64
CA ASP A 228 28.40 -6.52 -32.89
C ASP A 228 27.89 -7.89 -33.39
N ILE A 229 26.81 -7.91 -34.17
CA ILE A 229 26.31 -9.13 -34.82
C ILE A 229 27.23 -9.49 -35.99
N LYS A 230 28.01 -10.56 -35.81
CA LYS A 230 28.91 -11.08 -36.83
C LYS A 230 28.38 -12.38 -37.39
N GLY A 231 28.51 -12.59 -38.70
CA GLY A 231 28.12 -13.85 -39.36
C GLY A 231 29.03 -15.07 -39.09
N ASN A 232 30.10 -14.94 -38.28
CA ASN A 232 30.89 -16.09 -37.79
C ASN A 232 30.99 -16.23 -36.25
N LEU A 233 30.82 -17.47 -35.73
CA LEU A 233 30.86 -17.83 -34.31
C LEU A 233 32.17 -17.43 -33.62
N ARG A 234 33.29 -17.49 -34.34
CA ARG A 234 34.62 -17.16 -33.79
C ARG A 234 34.76 -15.68 -33.41
N GLY A 235 33.94 -14.81 -33.98
CA GLY A 235 34.01 -13.36 -33.77
C GLY A 235 33.02 -12.83 -32.72
N ILE A 236 32.16 -13.68 -32.16
CA ILE A 236 31.16 -13.30 -31.17
C ILE A 236 31.83 -12.81 -29.91
N LYS A 237 31.35 -11.68 -29.39
CA LYS A 237 31.64 -11.28 -28.02
C LYS A 237 30.68 -12.02 -27.09
N PRO A 238 31.18 -12.78 -26.11
CA PRO A 238 30.31 -13.35 -25.10
C PRO A 238 29.75 -12.21 -24.25
N GLU A 239 28.44 -12.00 -24.32
CA GLU A 239 27.73 -11.03 -23.50
C GLU A 239 27.04 -11.73 -22.33
N GLY A 240 26.81 -10.95 -21.27
CA GLY A 240 26.00 -11.38 -20.12
C GLY A 240 26.76 -12.08 -18.99
N ASN A 241 26.08 -12.16 -17.84
CA ASN A 241 26.62 -12.82 -16.64
C ASN A 241 25.74 -14.00 -16.22
N ILE A 242 26.20 -15.21 -16.54
CA ILE A 242 25.52 -16.48 -16.21
C ILE A 242 25.23 -16.60 -14.71
N LEU A 243 26.11 -16.09 -13.85
CA LEU A 243 25.90 -16.18 -12.40
C LEU A 243 24.72 -15.31 -11.95
N GLU A 244 24.54 -14.14 -12.56
CA GLU A 244 23.41 -13.24 -12.28
C GLU A 244 22.09 -13.84 -12.78
N ASP A 245 22.08 -14.41 -13.98
CA ASP A 245 20.94 -15.16 -14.52
C ASP A 245 20.51 -16.32 -13.62
N ARG A 246 21.47 -17.13 -13.18
CA ARG A 246 21.20 -18.26 -12.29
C ARG A 246 20.70 -17.78 -10.93
N TYR A 247 21.31 -16.72 -10.38
CA TYR A 247 20.88 -16.11 -9.13
C TYR A 247 19.43 -15.61 -9.21
N LYS A 248 19.07 -14.93 -10.31
CA LYS A 248 17.73 -14.37 -10.51
C LYS A 248 16.71 -15.43 -10.91
N SER A 249 17.12 -16.49 -11.60
CA SER A 249 16.33 -17.70 -11.79
C SER A 249 15.99 -18.38 -10.47
N LEU A 250 16.94 -18.49 -9.54
CA LEU A 250 16.70 -19.03 -8.19
C LEU A 250 15.73 -18.16 -7.39
N GLN A 251 15.84 -16.83 -7.53
CA GLN A 251 14.88 -15.89 -6.93
C GLN A 251 13.48 -16.03 -7.53
N ARG A 252 13.38 -16.12 -8.87
CA ARG A 252 12.11 -16.27 -9.58
C ARG A 252 11.40 -17.58 -9.23
N ARG A 253 12.16 -18.64 -8.98
CA ARG A 253 11.67 -19.95 -8.49
C ARG A 253 11.35 -19.95 -6.99
N ASN A 254 11.52 -18.83 -6.28
CA ASN A 254 11.31 -18.71 -4.84
C ASN A 254 12.22 -19.65 -4.01
N ILE A 255 13.40 -20.02 -4.52
CA ILE A 255 14.40 -20.81 -3.78
C ILE A 255 15.26 -19.88 -2.92
N ILE A 256 15.63 -18.73 -3.47
CA ILE A 256 16.40 -17.68 -2.79
C ILE A 256 15.52 -16.44 -2.68
N GLU A 257 15.59 -15.73 -1.56
CA GLU A 257 14.89 -14.45 -1.42
C GLU A 257 15.62 -13.29 -2.13
N PRO A 258 14.89 -12.30 -2.68
CA PRO A 258 15.50 -11.07 -3.18
C PRO A 258 16.15 -10.27 -2.04
N THR A 259 17.46 -10.06 -2.11
CA THR A 259 18.25 -9.31 -1.11
C THR A 259 19.16 -8.29 -1.76
N VAL A 260 19.70 -7.38 -0.95
CA VAL A 260 20.77 -6.46 -1.37
C VAL A 260 21.91 -6.57 -0.38
N LYS A 261 23.13 -6.37 -0.88
CA LYS A 261 24.35 -6.33 -0.09
C LYS A 261 24.17 -5.44 1.14
N GLN A 262 24.16 -6.06 2.32
CA GLN A 262 24.12 -5.35 3.58
C GLN A 262 25.51 -4.79 3.86
N ARG A 263 25.59 -3.49 4.15
CA ARG A 263 26.84 -2.86 4.59
C ARG A 263 26.96 -3.05 6.10
N THR A 264 28.02 -3.69 6.55
CA THR A 264 28.36 -3.77 7.97
C THR A 264 28.74 -2.39 8.46
N ARG A 265 28.11 -1.93 9.55
CA ARG A 265 28.53 -0.69 10.21
C ARG A 265 29.89 -0.94 10.88
N LYS A 266 30.89 -0.13 10.55
CA LYS A 266 32.15 -0.14 11.29
C LYS A 266 31.88 0.43 12.69
N ALA A 267 32.21 -0.32 13.73
CA ALA A 267 32.16 0.20 15.09
C ALA A 267 33.23 1.29 15.24
N ASN A 268 32.90 2.37 15.95
CA ASN A 268 33.87 3.38 16.35
C ASN A 268 34.72 2.80 17.49
N VAL A 269 35.72 2.00 17.14
CA VAL A 269 36.66 1.41 18.10
C VAL A 269 37.68 2.48 18.48
N LYS A 270 37.72 2.86 19.77
CA LYS A 270 38.77 3.72 20.31
C LYS A 270 40.11 2.98 20.19
N ARG A 271 41.05 3.56 19.46
CA ARG A 271 42.43 3.05 19.35
C ARG A 271 43.29 3.80 20.35
N TYR A 272 44.01 3.07 21.18
CA TYR A 272 44.98 3.62 22.12
C TYR A 272 46.38 3.26 21.62
N GLU A 273 47.31 4.20 21.71
CA GLU A 273 48.72 3.93 21.47
C GLU A 273 49.24 3.00 22.57
N ARG A 274 49.95 1.95 22.17
CA ARG A 274 50.57 1.02 23.10
C ARG A 274 51.75 1.74 23.74
N LYS A 275 51.73 1.93 25.05
CA LYS A 275 52.89 2.47 25.77
C LYS A 275 54.04 1.46 25.68
N SER A 276 55.19 1.94 25.21
CA SER A 276 56.48 1.22 25.15
C SER A 276 57.02 0.90 26.52
#